data_AF-A0A2N6P325-F1
#
_entry.id   AF-A0A2N6P325-F1
#
_cell.length_a   1.000
_cell.length_b   1.000
_cell.length_c   1.000
_cell.angle_alpha   90.00
_cell.angle_beta   90.00
_cell.angle_gamma   90.00
#
_symmetry.space_group_name_H-M   'P 1'
#
loop_
_entity.id
_entity.type
_entity.pdbx_description
1 polymer ?
#
loop_
_entity_poly.entity_id
_entity_poly.type
_entity_poly.pdbx_seq_one_letter_code
_entity_poly.pdbx_strand_id
1 'polypeptide(L)'
;MDHVLAPLAQRWGVKSWMLMYYSVFWPIWMYLYYNSKYFGHMDDLWTEWPQREIDGLMKAYILGQWSFWIQQFLVIDMEERTKDNWQMLTHHLVTITLLACCYAYHQTRVGSVFLVLLDVIDLFLPVCSFAPGPGFRELTVA
;
A
#
# COMPACT_ATOMS: atom_id res chain seq x y z
N MET A 1 -4.63 33.94 -1.82
CA MET A 1 -5.23 32.59 -1.88
C MET A 1 -4.35 31.55 -1.18
N ASP A 2 -3.03 31.76 -1.10
CA ASP A 2 -2.07 30.81 -0.52
C ASP A 2 -2.21 30.62 0.99
N HIS A 3 -2.65 31.65 1.72
CA HIS A 3 -2.80 31.64 3.18
C HIS A 3 -4.00 30.81 3.68
N VAL A 4 -5.03 30.60 2.84
CA VAL A 4 -6.19 29.75 3.18
C VAL A 4 -5.97 28.31 2.70
N LEU A 5 -5.33 28.15 1.55
CA LEU A 5 -5.09 26.84 0.95
C LEU A 5 -3.88 26.12 1.56
N ALA A 6 -2.83 26.83 1.99
CA ALA A 6 -1.66 26.22 2.63
C ALA A 6 -2.01 25.36 3.85
N PRO A 7 -2.76 25.84 4.86
CA PRO A 7 -3.09 25.01 6.03
C PRO A 7 -4.05 23.86 5.70
N LEU A 8 -4.91 24.00 4.68
CA LEU A 8 -5.80 22.92 4.23
C LEU A 8 -5.03 21.86 3.44
N ALA A 9 -4.14 22.27 2.54
CA ALA A 9 -3.25 21.38 1.81
C ALA A 9 -2.31 20.62 2.75
N GLN A 10 -1.81 21.28 3.80
CA GLN A 10 -0.91 20.67 4.78
C GLN A 10 -1.64 19.74 5.76
N ARG A 11 -2.93 20.00 6.06
CA ARG A 11 -3.74 19.19 6.99
C ARG A 11 -4.46 18.01 6.33
N TRP A 12 -4.85 18.16 5.06
CA TRP A 12 -5.68 17.16 4.35
C TRP A 12 -5.03 16.66 3.06
N GLY A 13 -4.08 17.37 2.45
CA GLY A 13 -3.63 17.10 1.08
C GLY A 13 -2.94 15.75 0.91
N VAL A 14 -2.00 15.40 1.79
CA VAL A 14 -1.29 14.10 1.73
C VAL A 14 -2.24 12.95 2.06
N LYS A 15 -3.09 13.13 3.07
CA LYS A 15 -4.08 12.12 3.52
C LYS A 15 -5.19 11.89 2.49
N SER A 16 -5.66 12.94 1.82
CA SER A 16 -6.66 12.84 0.76
C SER A 16 -6.07 12.24 -0.52
N TRP A 17 -4.82 12.55 -0.85
CA TRP A 17 -4.08 11.92 -1.93
C TRP A 17 -3.99 10.41 -1.75
N MET A 18 -3.60 9.95 -0.55
CA MET A 18 -3.57 8.53 -0.20
C MET A 18 -4.95 7.88 -0.36
N LEU A 19 -6.00 8.49 0.20
CA LEU A 19 -7.37 7.97 0.09
C LEU A 19 -7.84 7.82 -1.35
N MET A 20 -7.61 8.84 -2.19
CA MET A 20 -7.95 8.77 -3.61
C MET A 20 -7.19 7.64 -4.32
N TYR A 21 -5.89 7.50 -4.06
CA TYR A 21 -5.08 6.43 -4.64
C TYR A 21 -5.62 5.04 -4.27
N TYR A 22 -5.77 4.77 -2.97
CA TYR A 22 -6.25 3.46 -2.50
C TYR A 22 -7.68 3.16 -2.98
N SER A 23 -8.56 4.16 -3.10
CA SER A 23 -9.92 3.96 -3.62
C SER A 23 -9.99 3.47 -5.07
N VAL A 24 -8.97 3.77 -5.89
CA VAL A 24 -8.89 3.35 -7.29
C VAL A 24 -8.15 2.03 -7.42
N PHE A 25 -7.04 1.87 -6.70
CA PHE A 25 -6.21 0.66 -6.78
C PHE A 25 -6.87 -0.56 -6.12
N TRP A 26 -7.68 -0.36 -5.08
CA TRP A 26 -8.35 -1.46 -4.38
C TRP A 26 -9.38 -2.22 -5.26
N PRO A 27 -10.28 -1.56 -6.01
CA PRO A 27 -11.15 -2.24 -6.97
C PRO A 27 -10.40 -2.94 -8.11
N ILE A 28 -9.33 -2.32 -8.63
CA ILE A 28 -8.50 -2.91 -9.68
C ILE A 28 -7.89 -4.22 -9.19
N TRP A 29 -7.42 -4.23 -7.94
CA TRP A 29 -6.94 -5.45 -7.33
C TRP A 29 -8.03 -6.51 -7.17
N MET A 30 -9.18 -6.15 -6.59
CA MET A 30 -10.29 -7.11 -6.40
C MET A 30 -10.66 -7.79 -7.72
N TYR A 31 -10.64 -7.03 -8.81
CA TYR A 31 -10.81 -7.56 -10.16
C TYR A 31 -9.70 -8.54 -10.55
N LEU A 32 -8.42 -8.18 -10.38
CA LEU A 32 -7.29 -9.08 -10.66
C LEU A 32 -7.34 -10.37 -9.84
N TYR A 33 -7.67 -10.27 -8.55
CA TYR A 33 -7.73 -11.41 -7.65
C TYR A 33 -8.90 -12.34 -7.97
N TYR A 34 -10.08 -11.80 -8.22
CA TYR A 34 -11.25 -12.59 -8.61
C TYR A 34 -11.04 -13.38 -9.91
N ASN A 35 -10.28 -12.82 -10.86
CA ASN A 35 -9.94 -13.49 -12.12
C ASN A 35 -8.72 -14.42 -12.02
N SER A 36 -8.07 -14.49 -10.86
CA SER A 36 -6.87 -15.30 -10.67
C SER A 36 -7.21 -16.74 -10.28
N LYS A 37 -6.36 -17.71 -10.68
CA LYS A 37 -6.55 -19.12 -10.35
C LYS A 37 -6.46 -19.41 -8.85
N TYR A 38 -5.71 -18.60 -8.11
CA TYR A 38 -5.47 -18.76 -6.67
C TYR A 38 -6.53 -18.05 -5.81
N PHE A 39 -7.65 -17.62 -6.39
CA PHE A 39 -8.78 -17.07 -5.64
C PHE A 39 -9.39 -18.14 -4.72
N GLY A 40 -9.20 -17.98 -3.41
CA GLY A 40 -9.70 -18.91 -2.40
C GLY A 40 -8.93 -20.23 -2.26
N HIS A 41 -7.93 -20.49 -3.12
CA HIS A 41 -7.09 -21.69 -3.10
C HIS A 41 -5.62 -21.26 -2.94
N MET A 42 -5.18 -21.13 -1.69
CA MET A 42 -3.82 -20.67 -1.36
C MET A 42 -2.74 -21.68 -1.77
N ASP A 43 -3.10 -22.95 -1.92
CA ASP A 43 -2.19 -24.00 -2.38
C ASP A 43 -1.70 -23.74 -3.82
N ASP A 44 -2.51 -23.05 -4.63
CA ASP A 44 -2.17 -22.69 -6.02
C ASP A 44 -1.22 -21.48 -6.13
N LEU A 45 -0.82 -20.87 -5.01
CA LEU A 45 0.15 -19.78 -5.03
C LEU A 45 1.53 -20.25 -5.50
N TRP A 46 1.91 -21.48 -5.11
CA TRP A 46 3.21 -22.08 -5.38
C TRP A 46 3.21 -23.11 -6.51
N THR A 47 2.07 -23.33 -7.15
CA THR A 47 1.98 -24.20 -8.31
C THR A 47 2.55 -23.52 -9.56
N GLU A 48 3.17 -24.30 -10.46
CA GLU A 48 3.72 -23.83 -11.74
C GLU A 48 4.88 -22.81 -11.64
N TRP A 49 5.61 -22.79 -10.53
CA TRP A 49 6.83 -21.98 -10.41
C TRP A 49 7.99 -22.59 -11.22
N PRO A 50 8.80 -21.78 -11.95
CA PRO A 50 8.75 -20.33 -12.10
C PRO A 50 7.86 -19.85 -13.26
N GLN A 51 6.97 -18.89 -12.98
CA GLN A 51 6.17 -18.24 -14.00
C GLN A 51 6.89 -17.01 -14.56
N ARG A 52 7.38 -17.13 -15.80
CA ARG A 52 8.05 -16.00 -16.49
C ARG A 52 7.07 -15.04 -17.14
N GLU A 53 5.90 -15.52 -17.52
CA GLU A 53 4.87 -14.70 -18.16
C GLU A 53 3.97 -14.10 -17.09
N ILE A 54 3.91 -12.77 -17.07
CA ILE A 54 3.04 -11.98 -16.22
C ILE A 54 2.10 -11.23 -17.14
N ASP A 55 0.81 -11.32 -16.86
CA ASP A 55 -0.18 -10.52 -17.59
C ASP A 55 0.15 -9.02 -17.50
N GLY A 56 -0.11 -8.29 -18.59
CA GLY A 56 0.27 -6.88 -18.69
C GLY A 56 -0.40 -6.03 -17.61
N LEU A 57 -1.66 -6.32 -17.27
CA LEU A 57 -2.41 -5.59 -16.26
C LEU A 57 -1.88 -5.89 -14.86
N MET A 58 -1.58 -7.16 -14.54
CA MET A 58 -0.94 -7.55 -13.28
C MET A 58 0.43 -6.89 -13.12
N LYS A 59 1.25 -6.86 -14.19
CA LYS A 59 2.56 -6.21 -14.16
C LYS A 59 2.45 -4.71 -13.92
N ALA A 60 1.53 -4.04 -14.60
CA ALA A 60 1.28 -2.61 -14.41
C ALA A 60 0.81 -2.31 -12.98
N TYR A 61 -0.06 -3.15 -12.42
CA TYR A 61 -0.52 -3.03 -11.04
C TYR A 61 0.63 -3.18 -10.04
N ILE A 62 1.44 -4.24 -10.15
CA ILE A 62 2.59 -4.48 -9.26
C ILE A 62 3.59 -3.32 -9.31
N LEU A 63 3.98 -2.88 -10.51
CA LEU A 63 4.94 -1.79 -10.67
C LEU A 63 4.37 -0.44 -10.20
N GLY A 64 3.07 -0.21 -10.43
CA GLY A 64 2.37 0.98 -9.97
C GLY A 64 2.35 1.07 -8.44
N GLN A 65 1.97 -0.02 -7.78
CA GLN A 65 1.94 -0.10 -6.32
C GLN A 65 3.36 0.03 -5.73
N TRP A 66 4.34 -0.61 -6.37
CA TRP A 66 5.73 -0.51 -5.95
C TRP A 66 6.28 0.92 -6.05
N SER A 67 5.97 1.62 -7.14
CA SER A 67 6.36 3.02 -7.34
C SER A 67 5.72 3.94 -6.29
N PHE A 68 4.45 3.69 -5.96
CA PHE A 68 3.74 4.44 -4.93
C PHE A 68 4.35 4.25 -3.54
N TRP A 69 4.79 3.04 -3.17
CA TRP A 69 5.48 2.84 -1.89
C TRP A 69 6.87 3.48 -1.82
N ILE A 70 7.61 3.53 -2.93
CA ILE A 70 8.86 4.29 -2.99
C ILE A 70 8.57 5.79 -2.80
N GLN A 71 7.49 6.29 -3.39
CA GLN A 71 7.02 7.65 -3.13
C GLN A 71 6.67 7.86 -1.64
N GLN A 72 5.95 6.93 -1.00
CA GLN A 72 5.60 7.02 0.42
C GLN A 72 6.82 7.03 1.33
N PHE A 73 7.85 6.24 1.02
CA PHE A 73 9.13 6.25 1.73
C PHE A 73 9.76 7.66 1.74
N LEU A 74 9.75 8.35 0.60
CA LEU A 74 10.27 9.72 0.50
C LEU A 74 9.40 10.73 1.27
N VAL A 75 8.08 10.58 1.22
CA VAL A 75 7.14 11.45 1.95
C VAL A 75 7.38 11.36 3.46
N ILE A 76 7.57 10.15 3.99
CA ILE A 76 7.84 9.92 5.42
C ILE A 76 9.20 10.48 5.84
N ASP A 77 10.24 10.39 4.99
CA ASP A 77 11.56 10.95 5.28
C ASP A 77 11.56 12.49 5.31
N MET A 78 10.67 13.12 4.51
CA MET A 78 10.48 14.58 4.50
C MET A 78 9.62 15.11 5.66
N GLU A 79 8.80 14.26 6.29
CA GLU A 79 7.92 14.66 7.39
C GLU A 79 8.70 14.76 8.72
N GLU A 80 8.25 15.63 9.63
CA GLU A 80 8.95 15.90 10.89
C GLU A 80 9.12 14.60 11.71
N ARG A 81 10.35 14.33 12.18
CA ARG A 81 10.70 13.06 12.84
C ARG A 81 9.97 12.90 14.18
N THR A 82 8.92 12.09 14.17
CA THR A 82 8.29 11.58 15.39
C THR A 82 8.93 10.25 15.83
N LYS A 83 8.62 9.76 17.03
CA LYS A 83 9.14 8.47 17.51
C LYS A 83 8.68 7.29 16.64
N ASP A 84 7.52 7.40 16.01
CA ASP A 84 6.92 6.33 15.19
C ASP A 84 7.47 6.30 13.76
N ASN A 85 8.16 7.37 13.33
CA ASN A 85 8.72 7.46 11.98
C ASN A 85 9.74 6.34 11.72
N TRP A 86 10.53 5.92 12.72
CA TRP A 86 11.51 4.85 12.53
C TRP A 86 10.87 3.48 12.32
N GLN A 87 9.76 3.21 13.02
CA GLN A 87 9.01 1.96 12.85
C GLN A 87 8.35 1.91 11.46
N MET A 88 7.70 3.01 11.06
CA MET A 88 7.07 3.11 9.73
C MET A 88 8.09 3.08 8.59
N LEU A 89 9.25 3.73 8.74
CA LEU A 89 10.32 3.70 7.75
C LEU A 89 10.91 2.29 7.59
N THR A 90 11.16 1.61 8.71
CA THR A 90 11.66 0.22 8.70
C THR A 90 10.65 -0.71 8.04
N HIS A 91 9.36 -0.53 8.32
CA HIS A 91 8.30 -1.28 7.67
C HIS A 91 8.34 -1.09 6.15
N HIS A 92 8.41 0.16 5.65
CA HIS A 92 8.48 0.45 4.22
C HIS A 92 9.73 -0.15 3.56
N LEU A 93 10.89 -0.12 4.23
CA LEU A 93 12.11 -0.76 3.73
C LEU A 93 11.93 -2.28 3.59
N VAL A 94 11.32 -2.93 4.59
CA VAL A 94 11.07 -4.37 4.56
C VAL A 94 10.08 -4.74 3.47
N THR A 95 8.97 -4.00 3.33
CA THR A 95 7.95 -4.31 2.32
C THR A 95 8.44 -4.07 0.89
N ILE A 96 9.21 -2.99 0.66
CA ILE A 96 9.87 -2.72 -0.63
C ILE A 96 10.87 -3.84 -0.96
N THR A 97 11.67 -4.27 0.01
CA THR A 97 12.65 -5.35 -0.18
C THR A 97 11.95 -6.68 -0.45
N LEU A 98 10.90 -6.99 0.30
CA LEU A 98 10.10 -8.21 0.11
C LEU A 98 9.52 -8.26 -1.31
N LEU A 99 8.97 -7.14 -1.79
CA LEU A 99 8.41 -7.07 -3.13
C LEU A 99 9.48 -7.18 -4.22
N ALA A 100 10.64 -6.56 -4.02
CA ALA A 100 11.79 -6.69 -4.90
C ALA A 100 12.24 -8.16 -5.00
N CYS A 101 12.30 -8.87 -3.88
CA CYS A 101 12.63 -10.29 -3.84
C CYS A 101 11.58 -11.12 -4.56
N CYS A 102 10.28 -10.90 -4.31
CA CYS A 102 9.21 -11.60 -5.03
C CYS A 102 9.30 -11.40 -6.55
N TYR A 103 9.64 -10.18 -6.99
CA TYR A 103 9.84 -9.87 -8.40
C TYR A 103 11.09 -10.56 -8.98
N ALA A 104 12.22 -10.51 -8.27
CA ALA A 104 13.48 -11.13 -8.70
C ALA A 104 13.41 -12.67 -8.78
N TYR A 105 12.68 -13.30 -7.86
CA TYR A 105 12.48 -14.76 -7.84
C TYR A 105 11.28 -15.23 -8.69
N HIS A 106 10.64 -14.35 -9.47
CA HIS A 106 9.45 -14.65 -10.28
C HIS A 106 8.27 -15.25 -9.46
N GLN A 107 8.15 -14.86 -8.19
CA GLN A 107 7.07 -15.26 -7.29
C GLN A 107 5.94 -14.23 -7.31
N THR A 108 5.39 -13.97 -8.49
CA THR A 108 4.47 -12.86 -8.76
C THR A 108 3.09 -13.05 -8.13
N ARG A 109 2.61 -14.30 -8.05
CA ARG A 109 1.34 -14.65 -7.37
C ARG A 109 1.37 -14.33 -5.89
N VAL A 110 2.50 -14.56 -5.23
CA VAL A 110 2.62 -14.26 -3.80
C VAL A 110 3.01 -12.82 -3.54
N GLY A 111 3.84 -12.23 -4.40
CA GLY A 111 4.05 -10.78 -4.39
C GLY A 111 2.73 -10.02 -4.50
N SER A 112 1.82 -10.45 -5.38
CA SER A 112 0.51 -9.79 -5.54
C SER A 112 -0.38 -9.97 -4.32
N VAL A 113 -0.40 -11.13 -3.66
CA VAL A 113 -1.14 -11.31 -2.40
C VAL A 113 -0.54 -10.49 -1.25
N PHE A 114 0.79 -10.39 -1.17
CA PHE A 114 1.44 -9.56 -0.14
C PHE A 114 1.13 -8.08 -0.30
N LEU A 115 1.19 -7.55 -1.53
CA LEU A 115 0.82 -6.15 -1.83
C LEU A 115 -0.56 -5.79 -1.26
N VAL A 116 -1.48 -6.74 -1.34
CA VAL A 116 -2.88 -6.54 -0.97
C VAL A 116 -3.09 -6.55 0.51
N LEU A 117 -2.48 -7.52 1.19
CA LEU A 117 -2.57 -7.59 2.64
C LEU A 117 -2.06 -6.28 3.25
N LEU A 118 -1.03 -5.70 2.64
CA LEU A 118 -0.46 -4.42 3.04
C LEU A 118 -1.40 -3.25 2.67
N ASP A 119 -1.93 -3.20 1.44
CA ASP A 119 -2.90 -2.17 1.01
C ASP A 119 -4.19 -2.13 1.84
N VAL A 120 -4.69 -3.30 2.27
CA VAL A 120 -5.90 -3.40 3.10
C VAL A 120 -5.64 -2.75 4.47
N ILE A 121 -4.50 -3.04 5.10
CA ILE A 121 -4.11 -2.45 6.38
C ILE A 121 -3.95 -0.92 6.23
N ASP A 122 -3.30 -0.50 5.15
CA ASP A 122 -3.08 0.92 4.84
C ASP A 122 -4.36 1.68 4.51
N LEU A 123 -5.42 1.01 4.04
CA LEU A 123 -6.73 1.63 3.84
C LEU A 123 -7.51 1.80 5.17
N PHE A 124 -7.40 0.83 6.08
CA PHE A 124 -8.14 0.88 7.36
C PHE A 124 -7.62 1.95 8.31
N LEU A 125 -6.31 2.19 8.35
CA LEU A 125 -5.69 3.17 9.26
C LEU A 125 -6.21 4.61 9.02
N PRO A 126 -6.26 5.15 7.79
CA PRO A 126 -6.84 6.46 7.50
C PRO A 126 -8.34 6.50 7.70
N VAL A 127 -9.08 5.46 7.29
CA VAL A 127 -10.56 5.42 7.41
C VAL A 127 -11.00 5.54 8.87
N CYS A 128 -10.31 4.87 9.79
CA CYS A 128 -10.54 5.01 11.22
C CYS A 128 -10.29 6.45 11.73
N SER A 129 -9.30 7.16 11.17
CA SER A 129 -9.03 8.56 11.54
C SER A 129 -10.12 9.53 11.07
N PHE A 130 -10.92 9.19 10.05
CA PHE A 130 -12.04 9.99 9.57
C PHE A 130 -13.37 9.63 10.25
N ALA A 131 -13.44 8.52 10.98
CA ALA A 131 -14.66 8.11 11.70
C ALA A 131 -14.88 8.97 12.95
N PRO A 132 -16.10 9.53 13.17
CA PRO A 132 -16.40 10.28 14.38
C PRO A 132 -16.63 9.33 15.56
N GLY A 133 -15.58 9.06 16.34
CA GLY A 133 -15.67 8.24 17.56
C GLY A 133 -14.68 8.70 18.64
N PRO A 134 -15.11 8.84 19.91
CA PRO A 134 -14.25 9.33 21.00
C PRO A 134 -13.14 8.35 21.42
N GLY A 135 -13.17 7.09 20.98
CA GLY A 135 -12.24 6.04 21.44
C GLY A 135 -10.93 5.88 20.64
N PHE A 136 -10.75 6.57 19.51
CA PHE A 136 -9.57 6.38 18.64
C PHE A 136 -8.45 7.44 18.82
N ARG A 137 -8.69 8.48 19.63
CA ARG A 137 -7.70 9.54 19.88
C ARG A 137 -6.51 9.09 20.73
N GLU A 138 -6.61 7.97 21.43
CA GLU A 138 -5.53 7.46 22.29
C GLU A 138 -4.45 6.70 21.50
N LEU A 139 -4.72 6.24 20.28
CA LEU A 139 -3.73 5.54 19.43
C LEU A 139 -2.81 6.48 18.65
N THR A 140 -3.01 7.80 18.73
CA THR A 140 -2.20 8.80 18.01
C THR A 140 -1.15 9.50 18.87
N VAL A 141 -0.97 9.08 20.14
CA VAL A 141 -0.03 9.73 21.08
C VAL A 141 0.84 8.71 21.84
N ALA A 142 0.89 7.44 21.42
CA ALA A 142 1.72 6.42 22.06
C ALA A 142 2.87 6.03 21.14
#